data_AF-A0A5B2Z980-F1
#
_entry.id   AF-A0A5B2Z980-F1
#
_cell.length_a   1.000
_cell.length_b   1.000
_cell.length_c   1.000
_cell.angle_alpha   90.00
_cell.angle_beta   90.00
_cell.angle_gamma   90.00
#
_symmetry.space_group_name_H-M   'P 1'
#
loop_
_entity.id
_entity.type
_entity.pdbx_description
1 polymer ?
#
loop_
_entity_poly.entity_id
_entity_poly.type
_entity_poly.pdbx_seq_one_letter_code
_entity_poly.pdbx_strand_id
1 'polypeptide(L)' 'MKLPSLAMRFEFPKGIAVDDLGHLYVADDGNCRVQKFDTNGNFISEWGKRD' A
#
# COMPACT_ATOMS: atom_id res chain seq x y z
N MET A 1 -19.63 -7.61 0.20
CA MET A 1 -18.20 -7.85 0.53
C MET A 1 -17.65 -6.53 1.05
N LYS A 2 -17.37 -6.45 2.36
CA LYS A 2 -16.96 -5.19 3.01
C LYS A 2 -15.44 -5.09 2.83
N LEU A 3 -14.98 -4.28 1.88
CA LEU A 3 -13.56 -4.01 1.72
C LEU A 3 -13.06 -3.36 3.03
N PRO A 4 -11.90 -3.78 3.58
CA PRO A 4 -11.33 -3.12 4.73
C PRO A 4 -10.89 -1.73 4.29
N SER A 5 -11.77 -0.74 4.50
CA SER A 5 -11.58 0.67 4.12
C SER A 5 -10.34 1.32 4.75
N LEU A 6 -9.66 0.61 5.65
CA LEU A 6 -8.40 1.03 6.26
C LEU A 6 -7.19 0.82 5.33
N ALA A 7 -7.17 -0.26 4.52
CA ALA A 7 -6.07 -0.51 3.58
C ALA A 7 -5.97 0.60 2.52
N MET A 8 -7.10 1.12 2.04
CA MET A 8 -7.11 2.03 0.89
C MET A 8 -6.85 3.51 1.21
N ARG A 9 -6.49 3.87 2.45
CA ARG A 9 -6.16 5.27 2.82
C ARG A 9 -4.65 5.46 2.89
N PHE A 10 -4.14 6.43 2.15
CA PHE A 10 -2.77 6.93 2.31
C PHE A 10 -2.74 8.06 3.34
N GLU A 11 -1.69 8.10 4.15
CA GLU A 11 -1.40 9.13 5.14
C GLU A 11 0.09 9.52 4.98
N PHE A 12 0.35 10.71 4.47
CA PHE A 12 1.71 11.22 4.19
C PHE A 12 2.63 10.27 3.39
N PRO A 13 2.22 9.71 2.24
CA PRO A 13 3.07 8.82 1.47
C PRO A 13 4.36 9.53 1.03
N LYS A 14 5.50 8.84 1.17
CA LYS A 14 6.84 9.43 0.94
C LYS A 14 7.56 8.90 -0.29
N GLY A 15 7.17 7.73 -0.77
CA GLY A 15 7.87 7.09 -1.88
C GLY A 15 7.06 6.01 -2.55
N ILE A 16 7.44 5.74 -3.79
CA ILE A 16 6.90 4.66 -4.61
C ILE A 16 8.04 3.90 -5.29
N ALA A 17 7.84 2.61 -5.52
CA ALA A 17 8.72 1.76 -6.31
C ALA A 17 7.88 0.73 -7.09
N VAL A 18 8.43 0.21 -8.18
CA VAL A 18 7.79 -0.83 -9.01
C VAL A 18 8.76 -1.99 -9.18
N ASP A 19 8.28 -3.22 -9.01
CA ASP A 19 9.08 -4.44 -9.25
C ASP A 19 9.06 -4.87 -10.73
N ASP A 20 9.86 -5.86 -11.10
CA ASP A 20 9.96 -6.35 -12.49
C ASP A 20 8.65 -6.97 -13.03
N LEU A 21 7.69 -7.26 -12.15
CA LEU A 21 6.36 -7.78 -12.51
C LEU A 21 5.31 -6.65 -12.61
N GLY A 22 5.71 -5.41 -12.36
CA GLY A 22 4.84 -4.24 -12.43
C GLY A 22 4.02 -3.98 -11.16
N HIS A 23 4.32 -4.65 -10.04
CA HIS A 23 3.63 -4.35 -8.78
C HIS A 23 4.09 -3.02 -8.22
N LEU A 24 3.15 -2.18 -7.80
CA LEU A 24 3.43 -0.90 -7.15
C LEU A 24 3.59 -1.09 -5.64
N TYR A 25 4.65 -0.51 -5.10
CA TYR A 25 4.90 -0.41 -3.67
C TYR A 25 4.80 1.05 -3.24
N VAL A 26 4.07 1.33 -2.17
CA VAL A 26 3.91 2.68 -1.60
C VAL A 26 4.40 2.69 -0.16
N ALA A 27 5.34 3.57 0.15
CA ALA A 27 5.77 3.87 1.52
C ALA A 27 4.79 4.88 2.15
N ASP A 28 3.86 4.36 2.95
CA ASP A 28 2.74 5.07 3.56
C ASP A 28 3.09 5.44 5.00
N ASP A 29 4.00 6.41 5.13
CA ASP A 29 4.71 6.79 6.37
C ASP A 29 3.76 7.12 7.53
N GLY A 30 2.71 7.90 7.24
CA GLY A 30 1.67 8.23 8.19
C GLY A 30 0.80 7.06 8.60
N ASN A 31 0.88 5.89 7.98
CA ASN A 31 0.24 4.68 8.52
C ASN A 31 1.27 3.67 9.05
N CYS A 32 2.56 4.05 9.09
CA CYS A 32 3.67 3.19 9.48
C CYS A 32 3.66 1.85 8.73
N ARG A 33 3.36 1.91 7.42
CA ARG A 33 3.26 0.71 6.59
C ARG A 33 3.82 0.89 5.18
N VAL A 34 4.07 -0.23 4.53
CA VAL A 34 4.28 -0.33 3.09
C VAL A 34 3.13 -1.11 2.50
N GLN A 35 2.56 -0.63 1.40
CA GLN A 35 1.47 -1.30 0.68
C GLN A 35 1.93 -1.77 -0.70
N LYS A 36 1.47 -2.94 -1.12
CA LYS A 36 1.71 -3.54 -2.44
C LYS A 36 0.41 -3.62 -3.23
N PHE A 37 0.46 -3.23 -4.50
CA PHE A 37 -0.66 -3.27 -5.44
C PHE A 37 -0.30 -4.02 -6.71
N ASP A 38 -1.30 -4.60 -7.37
CA ASP A 38 -1.16 -5.17 -8.71
C ASP A 38 -1.09 -4.08 -9.80
N THR A 39 -0.88 -4.50 -11.04
CA THR A 39 -0.77 -3.62 -12.21
C THR A 39 -2.06 -2.87 -12.54
N ASN A 40 -3.20 -3.27 -11.95
CA ASN A 40 -4.49 -2.58 -12.06
C ASN A 40 -4.78 -1.69 -10.85
N GLY A 41 -3.85 -1.58 -9.89
CA GLY A 41 -4.02 -0.83 -8.66
C GLY A 41 -4.82 -1.55 -7.57
N ASN A 42 -5.10 -2.85 -7.72
CA ASN A 42 -5.75 -3.62 -6.66
C ASN A 42 -4.77 -3.90 -5.54
N PHE A 43 -5.21 -3.76 -4.29
CA PHE A 43 -4.42 -4.10 -3.12
C PHE A 43 -4.08 -5.60 -3.09
N ILE A 44 -2.81 -5.92 -2.85
CA ILE A 44 -2.31 -7.29 -2.67
C ILE A 44 -1.99 -7.56 -1.19
N SER A 45 -1.20 -6.69 -0.56
CA SER A 45 -0.63 -6.92 0.76
C SER A 45 -0.12 -5.62 1.39
N GLU A 46 0.05 -5.62 2.71
CA GLU A 46 0.77 -4.57 3.44
C GLU A 46 1.70 -5.14 4.50
N TRP A 47 2.68 -4.34 4.90
CA TRP A 47 3.60 -4.63 5.99
C TRP A 47 3.70 -3.44 6.93
N GLY A 48 3.63 -3.69 8.25
CA GLY A 48 3.62 -2.64 9.27
C GLY A 48 2.22 -2.11 9.56
N LYS A 49 2.06 -1.51 10.74
CA LYS A 49 0.86 -0.79 11.18
C LYS A 49 1.25 0.10 12.36
N ARG A 50 0.46 1.15 12.62
CA ARG A 50 0.46 1.79 13.94
C ARG A 50 -0.10 0.81 14.98
N ASP A 51 0.44 0.87 16.20
CA ASP A 51 -0.09 0.15 17.37
C ASP A 51 -1.46 0.68 17.80
#